data_AF-A0A0B6YK59-F1
#
_entry.id   AF-A0A0B6YK59-F1
#
_cell.length_a   1.000
_cell.length_b   1.000
_cell.length_c   1.000
_cell.angle_alpha   90.00
_cell.angle_beta   90.00
_cell.angle_gamma   90.00
#
_symmetry.space_group_name_H-M   'P 1'
#
loop_
_entity.id
_entity.type
_entity.pdbx_description
1 polymer ?
#
loop_
_entity_poly.entity_id
_entity_poly.type
_entity_poly.pdbx_seq_one_letter_code
_entity_poly.pdbx_strand_id
1 'polypeptide(L)'
;CLSLVFWIYAKEHLTKHEVQRFNKLKFVTTDSGRGRAWLRASLNEHSLERYMHMLIESDEMLSQYYEGWAFLRDMERSSMLPNMAAGLGSILFAITVDR
;
A
#
# COMPACT_ATOMS: atom_id res chain seq x y z
N CYS A 1 3.04 -3.80 -15.45
CA CYS A 1 1.75 -4.49 -15.19
C CYS A 1 1.37 -4.44 -13.71
N LEU A 2 2.17 -4.99 -12.80
CA LEU A 2 1.87 -5.03 -11.34
C LEU A 2 1.62 -3.66 -10.69
N SER A 3 2.28 -2.59 -11.16
CA SER A 3 2.11 -1.23 -10.62
C SER A 3 0.72 -0.63 -10.82
N LEU A 4 -0.06 -1.11 -11.78
CA LEU A 4 -1.43 -0.64 -12.02
C LEU A 4 -2.40 -1.28 -11.01
N VAL A 5 -2.23 -2.58 -10.77
CA VAL A 5 -3.10 -3.37 -9.90
C VAL A 5 -2.90 -3.02 -8.43
N PHE A 6 -1.67 -2.70 -8.02
CA PHE A 6 -1.36 -2.44 -6.61
C PHE A 6 -2.26 -1.38 -5.97
N TRP A 7 -2.43 -0.22 -6.60
CA TRP A 7 -3.31 0.83 -6.04
C TRP A 7 -4.77 0.41 -6.02
N ILE A 8 -5.23 -0.33 -7.04
CA ILE A 8 -6.60 -0.84 -7.11
C ILE A 8 -6.89 -1.75 -5.94
N TYR A 9 -5.94 -2.59 -5.53
CA TYR A 9 -6.07 -3.45 -4.36
C TYR A 9 -5.90 -2.65 -3.05
N ALA A 10 -4.84 -1.86 -2.92
CA ALA A 10 -4.51 -1.17 -1.68
C ALA A 10 -5.60 -0.20 -1.23
N LYS A 11 -6.30 0.45 -2.16
CA LYS A 11 -7.40 1.38 -1.85
C LYS A 11 -8.62 0.69 -1.23
N GLU A 12 -8.80 -0.63 -1.40
CA GLU A 12 -9.90 -1.37 -0.78
C GLU A 12 -9.77 -1.43 0.76
N HIS A 13 -8.56 -1.23 1.27
CA HIS A 13 -8.25 -1.14 2.70
C HIS A 13 -8.22 0.30 3.22
N LEU A 14 -8.59 1.28 2.39
CA LEU A 14 -8.63 2.69 2.76
C LEU A 14 -10.06 3.15 3.07
N THR A 15 -10.20 4.07 4.00
CA THR A 15 -11.45 4.80 4.19
C THR A 15 -11.77 5.65 2.96
N LYS A 16 -13.06 5.97 2.78
CA LYS A 16 -13.51 6.89 1.71
C LYS A 16 -12.76 8.23 1.75
N HIS A 17 -12.44 8.74 2.93
CA HIS A 17 -11.71 9.99 3.10
C HIS A 17 -10.26 9.89 2.61
N GLU A 18 -9.58 8.78 2.92
CA GLU A 18 -8.21 8.55 2.44
C GLU A 18 -8.17 8.41 0.92
N VAL A 19 -9.08 7.62 0.33
CA VAL A 19 -9.20 7.49 -1.13
C VAL A 19 -9.42 8.85 -1.79
N GLN A 20 -10.33 9.67 -1.23
CA GLN A 20 -10.56 11.03 -1.71
C GLN A 20 -9.31 11.92 -1.60
N ARG A 21 -8.52 11.80 -0.52
CA ARG A 21 -7.26 12.53 -0.37
C ARG A 21 -6.30 12.24 -1.51
N PHE A 22 -6.13 10.97 -1.88
CA PHE A 22 -5.24 10.58 -2.98
C PHE A 22 -5.79 10.92 -4.37
N ASN A 23 -7.12 10.96 -4.54
CA ASN A 23 -7.74 11.39 -5.79
C ASN A 23 -7.65 12.90 -6.03
N LYS A 24 -7.43 13.70 -4.99
CA LYS A 24 -7.30 15.17 -5.05
C LYS A 24 -5.87 15.67 -5.20
N LEU A 25 -4.88 14.78 -5.32
CA LEU A 25 -3.50 15.15 -5.60
C LEU A 25 -3.40 15.87 -6.95
N LYS A 26 -2.61 16.95 -6.99
CA LYS A 26 -2.51 17.85 -8.14
C LYS A 26 -1.55 17.31 -9.20
N PHE A 27 -0.42 16.76 -8.78
CA PHE A 27 0.65 16.31 -9.68
C PHE A 27 0.60 14.79 -9.90
N VAL A 28 -0.04 14.05 -8.99
CA VAL A 28 -0.20 12.59 -9.09
C VAL A 28 -1.56 12.22 -9.68
N THR A 29 -1.57 11.92 -10.98
CA THR A 29 -2.83 11.67 -11.73
C THR A 29 -3.09 10.22 -12.10
N THR A 30 -2.08 9.34 -11.98
CA THR A 30 -2.18 7.91 -12.35
C THR A 30 -2.31 7.02 -11.12
N ASP A 31 -2.95 5.85 -11.27
CA ASP A 31 -3.11 4.88 -10.18
C ASP A 31 -1.77 4.39 -9.64
N SER A 32 -0.80 4.10 -10.52
CA SER A 32 0.55 3.75 -10.07
C SER A 32 1.19 4.90 -9.27
N GLY A 33 0.92 6.15 -9.65
CA GLY A 33 1.35 7.33 -8.91
C GLY A 33 0.69 7.42 -7.54
N ARG A 34 -0.61 7.15 -7.45
CA ARG A 34 -1.35 7.12 -6.19
C ARG A 34 -0.83 6.03 -5.26
N GLY A 35 -0.51 4.85 -5.77
CA GLY A 35 0.17 3.81 -5.00
C GLY A 35 1.52 4.27 -4.41
N ARG A 36 2.32 5.00 -5.20
CA ARG A 36 3.57 5.61 -4.69
C ARG A 36 3.30 6.74 -3.69
N ALA A 37 2.24 7.53 -3.87
CA ALA A 37 1.86 8.62 -2.96
C ALA A 37 1.38 8.06 -1.62
N TRP A 38 0.60 7.00 -1.67
CA TRP A 38 0.18 6.24 -0.51
C TRP A 38 1.38 5.70 0.27
N LEU A 39 2.35 5.05 -0.38
CA LEU A 39 3.54 4.54 0.31
C LEU A 39 4.29 5.65 1.06
N ARG A 40 4.47 6.82 0.42
CA ARG A 40 5.12 7.98 1.06
C ARG A 40 4.32 8.49 2.25
N ALA A 41 2.99 8.59 2.10
CA ALA A 41 2.12 9.03 3.18
C ALA A 41 2.13 8.04 4.36
N SER A 42 2.06 6.73 4.10
CA SER A 42 2.08 5.69 5.13
C SER A 42 3.40 5.67 5.92
N LEU A 43 4.52 6.03 5.29
CA LEU A 43 5.80 6.24 5.97
C LEU A 43 5.77 7.48 6.86
N ASN A 44 5.32 8.62 6.32
CA ASN A 44 5.22 9.88 7.09
C ASN A 44 4.26 9.73 8.29
N GLU A 45 3.21 8.91 8.16
CA GLU A 45 2.16 8.72 9.15
C GLU A 45 2.41 7.55 10.12
N HIS A 46 3.58 6.90 10.05
CA HIS A 46 3.92 5.70 10.85
C HIS A 46 2.87 4.58 10.78
N SER A 47 2.23 4.43 9.62
CA SER A 47 1.09 3.52 9.43
C SER A 47 1.38 2.37 8.48
N LEU A 48 2.59 2.32 7.89
CA LEU A 48 2.94 1.32 6.88
C LEU A 48 2.81 -0.12 7.38
N GLU A 49 3.28 -0.43 8.59
CA GLU A 49 3.16 -1.76 9.20
C GLU A 49 1.70 -2.22 9.28
N ARG A 50 0.83 -1.35 9.79
CA ARG A 50 -0.62 -1.60 9.88
C ARG A 50 -1.21 -1.93 8.50
N TYR A 51 -0.82 -1.20 7.47
CA TYR A 51 -1.30 -1.51 6.11
C TYR A 51 -0.72 -2.81 5.56
N MET A 52 0.55 -3.12 5.83
CA MET A 52 1.11 -4.40 5.39
C MET A 52 0.35 -5.58 5.98
N HIS A 53 -0.06 -5.50 7.26
CA HIS A 53 -0.95 -6.50 7.86
C HIS A 53 -2.27 -6.63 7.09
N MET A 54 -2.95 -5.51 6.84
CA MET A 54 -4.24 -5.52 6.13
C MET A 54 -4.13 -6.06 4.70
N LEU A 55 -3.05 -5.73 3.98
CA LEU A 55 -2.83 -6.14 2.59
C LEU A 55 -2.52 -7.63 2.41
N ILE A 56 -2.16 -8.35 3.48
CA ILE A 56 -1.83 -9.79 3.39
C ILE A 56 -2.81 -10.67 4.15
N GLU A 57 -3.85 -10.08 4.75
CA GLU A 57 -4.78 -10.78 5.65
C GLU A 57 -5.71 -11.76 4.91
N SER A 58 -6.13 -11.44 3.69
CA SER A 58 -7.13 -12.21 2.95
C SER A 58 -6.61 -12.72 1.60
N ASP A 59 -6.27 -14.01 1.55
CA ASP A 59 -5.93 -14.69 0.30
C ASP A 59 -7.09 -14.68 -0.70
N GLU A 60 -8.33 -14.80 -0.21
CA GLU A 60 -9.55 -14.72 -1.04
C GLU A 60 -9.63 -13.39 -1.77
N MET A 61 -9.44 -12.27 -1.08
CA MET A 61 -9.43 -10.96 -1.72
C MET A 61 -8.22 -10.81 -2.64
N LEU A 62 -7.02 -11.19 -2.19
CA LEU A 62 -5.81 -11.14 -3.03
C LEU A 62 -5.97 -11.93 -4.32
N SER A 63 -6.70 -13.05 -4.31
CA SER A 63 -6.94 -13.88 -5.48
C SER A 63 -7.75 -13.23 -6.59
N GLN A 64 -8.47 -12.16 -6.28
CA GLN A 64 -9.21 -11.38 -7.26
C GLN A 64 -8.30 -10.40 -8.04
N TYR A 65 -7.09 -10.13 -7.52
CA TYR A 65 -6.15 -9.15 -8.08
C TYR A 65 -4.81 -9.75 -8.49
N TYR A 66 -4.37 -10.83 -7.84
CA TYR A 66 -3.05 -11.41 -8.01
C TYR A 66 -3.10 -12.91 -8.29
N GLU A 67 -2.35 -13.31 -9.32
CA GLU A 67 -2.09 -14.71 -9.66
C GLU A 67 -1.43 -15.47 -8.50
N GLY A 68 -1.65 -16.79 -8.42
CA GLY A 68 -1.13 -17.61 -7.31
C GLY A 68 0.40 -17.63 -7.17
N TRP A 69 1.15 -17.26 -8.20
CA TRP A 69 2.61 -17.13 -8.16
C TRP A 69 3.09 -15.73 -7.72
N ALA A 70 2.18 -14.79 -7.49
CA ALA A 70 2.53 -13.46 -7.05
C ALA A 70 3.06 -13.47 -5.61
N PHE A 71 4.05 -12.61 -5.33
CA PHE A 71 4.66 -12.51 -4.00
C PHE A 71 3.65 -12.31 -2.87
N LEU A 72 2.62 -11.48 -3.07
CA LEU A 72 1.61 -11.23 -2.04
C LEU A 72 0.76 -12.47 -1.72
N ARG A 73 0.65 -13.42 -2.65
CA ARG A 73 -0.06 -14.71 -2.46
C ARG A 73 0.78 -15.77 -1.75
N ASP A 74 2.10 -15.58 -1.65
CA ASP A 74 2.97 -16.48 -0.89
C ASP A 74 2.93 -16.09 0.59
N MET A 75 2.07 -16.74 1.37
CA MET A 75 1.85 -16.42 2.79
C MET A 75 3.13 -16.52 3.63
N GLU A 76 4.03 -17.45 3.31
CA GLU A 76 5.29 -17.60 4.04
C GLU A 76 6.16 -16.36 3.83
N ARG A 77 6.35 -15.95 2.57
CA ARG A 77 7.19 -14.79 2.24
C ARG A 77 6.53 -13.47 2.60
N SER A 78 5.24 -13.31 2.33
CA SER A 78 4.51 -12.05 2.54
C SER A 78 4.29 -11.75 4.02
N SER A 79 4.27 -12.77 4.88
CA SER A 79 4.20 -12.61 6.35
C SER A 79 5.35 -11.80 6.95
N MET A 80 6.46 -11.65 6.23
CA MET A 80 7.60 -10.83 6.67
C MET A 80 7.37 -9.33 6.44
N LEU A 81 6.46 -8.93 5.54
CA LEU A 81 6.26 -7.53 5.18
C LEU A 81 5.91 -6.62 6.37
N PRO A 82 4.99 -7.01 7.28
CA PRO A 82 4.68 -6.16 8.43
C PRO A 82 5.87 -5.99 9.36
N ASN A 83 6.62 -7.06 9.65
CA ASN A 83 7.82 -7.01 10.48
C ASN A 83 8.91 -6.12 9.86
N MET A 84 9.10 -6.20 8.54
CA MET A 84 10.03 -5.32 7.82
C MET A 84 9.59 -3.86 7.90
N ALA A 85 8.28 -3.58 7.80
CA ALA A 85 7.73 -2.25 7.94
C ALA A 85 7.81 -1.71 9.38
N ALA A 86 7.64 -2.56 10.39
CA ALA A 86 7.81 -2.22 11.81
C ALA A 86 9.21 -1.67 12.10
N GLY A 87 10.23 -2.22 11.43
CA GLY A 87 11.61 -1.74 11.50
C GLY A 87 11.81 -0.29 11.06
N LEU A 88 10.86 0.29 10.32
CA LEU A 88 10.87 1.70 9.90
C LEU A 88 10.15 2.63 10.90
N GLY A 89 9.45 2.07 11.90
CA GLY A 89 8.59 2.83 12.82
C GLY A 89 9.32 3.86 13.69
N SER A 90 10.63 3.73 13.88
CA SER A 90 11.47 4.67 14.65
C SER A 90 12.00 5.85 13.83
N ILE A 91 11.80 5.85 12.51
CA ILE A 91 12.31 6.87 11.60
C ILE A 91 11.22 7.89 11.31
N LEU A 92 11.51 9.18 11.51
CA LEU A 92 10.61 10.27 11.11
C LEU A 92 10.80 10.60 9.63
N PHE A 93 9.81 10.26 8.81
CA PHE A 93 9.81 10.60 7.38
C PHE A 93 9.09 11.92 7.11
N ALA A 94 9.66 12.70 6.19
CA ALA A 94 9.08 13.95 5.69
C ALA A 94 9.10 13.96 4.15
N ILE A 95 8.49 12.95 3.53
CA ILE A 95 8.52 12.76 2.08
C ILE A 95 7.34 13.49 1.43
N THR A 96 7.59 14.33 0.43
CA THR A 96 6.53 15.02 -0.34
C THR A 96 5.60 14.00 -1.01
N VAL A 97 4.29 14.09 -0.74
CA VAL A 97 3.25 13.15 -1.24
C VAL A 97 2.72 13.53 -2.63
N ASP A 98 2.65 14.82 -2.96
CA ASP A 98 2.13 15.30 -4.24
C ASP A 98 3.26 15.82 -5.14
N ARG A 99 3.96 14.92 -5.82
CA ARG A 99 5.03 15.21 -6.78
C ARG A 99 5.08 14.14 -7.87
#